data_AF-A0A530AK94-F1
#
_entry.id   AF-A0A530AK94-F1
#
_cell.length_a   1.000
_cell.length_b   1.000
_cell.length_c   1.000
_cell.angle_alpha   90.00
_cell.angle_beta   90.00
_cell.angle_gamma   90.00
#
_symmetry.space_group_name_H-M   'P 1'
#
loop_
_entity.id
_entity.type
_entity.pdbx_description
1 polymer ?
#
loop_
_entity_poly.entity_id
_entity_poly.type
_entity_poly.pdbx_seq_one_letter_code
_entity_poly.pdbx_strand_id
1 'polypeptide(L)' 'TYNGVGTRLGEKDWNEAVNAFIDKIKANGELAAITKKWMAIDLPQFPESIPNIPFAVK' A
#
# COMPACT_ATOMS: atom_id res chain seq x y z
N THR A 1 -0.33 -12.83 4.71
CA THR A 1 -1.57 -12.03 4.52
C THR A 1 -1.16 -10.60 4.24
N TYR A 2 -1.70 -9.99 3.18
CA TYR A 2 -1.44 -8.58 2.86
C TYR A 2 -2.57 -7.72 3.42
N ASN A 3 -2.25 -6.54 3.95
CA ASN A 3 -3.23 -5.56 4.41
C ASN A 3 -3.34 -4.45 3.36
N GLY A 4 -4.57 -4.08 3.02
CA GLY A 4 -4.87 -3.01 2.08
C GLY A 4 -5.68 -1.89 2.73
N VAL A 5 -5.84 -0.79 1.99
CA VAL A 5 -6.74 0.32 2.34
C VAL A 5 -7.91 0.29 1.37
N GLY A 6 -9.14 0.33 1.88
CA GLY A 6 -10.35 0.48 1.08
C GLY A 6 -10.95 1.87 1.29
N THR A 7 -11.28 2.56 0.21
CA THR A 7 -12.03 3.82 0.22
C THR A 7 -13.47 3.56 -0.26
N ARG A 8 -14.36 4.56 -0.14
CA ARG A 8 -15.73 4.41 -0.63
C ARG A 8 -15.75 4.33 -2.16
N LEU A 9 -16.67 3.54 -2.70
CA LEU A 9 -16.91 3.49 -4.14
C LEU A 9 -17.26 4.90 -4.68
N GLY A 10 -16.49 5.36 -5.66
CA GLY A 10 -16.65 6.68 -6.28
C GLY A 10 -15.68 7.76 -5.76
N GLU A 11 -14.99 7.54 -4.64
CA GLU A 11 -14.01 8.46 -4.07
C GLU A 11 -12.63 8.29 -4.73
N LYS A 12 -12.54 8.67 -6.01
CA LYS A 12 -11.29 8.56 -6.79
C LYS A 12 -10.16 9.43 -6.21
N ASP A 13 -10.48 10.63 -5.75
CA ASP A 13 -9.57 11.56 -5.10
C ASP A 13 -8.93 10.96 -3.84
N TRP A 14 -9.70 10.24 -3.03
CA TRP A 14 -9.17 9.52 -1.87
C TRP A 14 -8.26 8.37 -2.26
N ASN A 15 -8.58 7.63 -3.31
CA ASN A 15 -7.70 6.58 -3.82
C ASN A 15 -6.36 7.16 -4.28
N GLU A 16 -6.38 8.28 -5.00
CA GLU A 16 -5.18 9.00 -5.45
C GLU A 16 -4.35 9.51 -4.25
N ALA A 17 -5.00 10.13 -3.27
CA ALA A 17 -4.32 10.64 -2.08
C ALA A 17 -3.66 9.53 -1.24
N VAL A 18 -4.35 8.41 -1.04
CA VAL A 18 -3.83 7.25 -0.31
C VAL A 18 -2.65 6.61 -1.06
N ASN A 19 -2.77 6.44 -2.37
CA ASN A 19 -1.69 5.89 -3.18
C ASN A 19 -0.44 6.78 -3.13
N ALA A 20 -0.61 8.10 -3.30
CA ALA A 20 0.48 9.06 -3.21
C ALA A 20 1.15 9.06 -1.82
N PHE A 21 0.37 8.93 -0.75
CA PHE A 21 0.89 8.80 0.61
C PHE A 21 1.71 7.52 0.78
N ILE A 22 1.19 6.37 0.34
CA ILE A 22 1.86 5.07 0.42
C ILE A 22 3.17 5.10 -0.37
N ASP A 23 3.18 5.65 -1.58
CA ASP A 23 4.39 5.78 -2.39
C ASP A 23 5.45 6.64 -1.73
N LYS A 24 5.04 7.75 -1.11
CA LYS A 24 5.94 8.63 -0.34
C LYS A 24 6.61 7.88 0.82
N ILE A 25 5.83 7.20 1.67
CA ILE A 25 6.37 6.50 2.85
C ILE A 25 7.17 5.24 2.50
N LYS A 26 6.91 4.65 1.32
CA LYS A 26 7.73 3.57 0.76
C LYS A 26 9.07 4.11 0.29
N ALA A 27 9.06 5.17 -0.51
CA ALA A 27 10.27 5.75 -1.10
C ALA A 27 11.23 6.32 -0.04
N ASN A 28 10.71 6.89 1.05
CA ASN A 28 11.53 7.48 2.10
C ASN A 28 11.91 6.49 3.23
N GLY A 29 11.47 5.23 3.17
CA GLY A 29 11.80 4.19 4.14
C GLY A 29 11.00 4.19 5.44
N GLU A 30 10.08 5.15 5.65
CA GLU A 30 9.23 5.19 6.85
C GLU A 30 8.38 3.93 6.99
N LEU A 31 7.84 3.41 5.89
CA LEU A 31 7.05 2.18 5.93
C LEU A 31 7.89 1.01 6.47
N ALA A 32 9.14 0.88 6.02
CA ALA A 32 10.03 -0.17 6.50
C ALA A 32 10.35 -0.03 7.99
N ALA A 33 10.57 1.20 8.47
CA ALA A 33 10.80 1.46 9.88
C ALA A 33 9.57 1.10 10.74
N ILE A 34 8.37 1.47 10.30
CA ILE A 34 7.11 1.16 11.00
C ILE A 34 6.86 -0.35 11.01
N THR A 35 7.04 -1.04 9.88
CA THR A 35 6.89 -2.50 9.80
C THR A 35 7.85 -3.20 10.76
N LYS A 36 9.13 -2.79 10.77
CA LYS A 36 10.11 -3.37 11.68
C LYS A 36 9.77 -3.14 13.15
N LYS A 37 9.30 -1.94 13.50
CA LYS A 37 8.93 -1.58 14.87
C LYS A 37 7.78 -2.42 15.42
N TRP A 38 6.72 -2.63 14.63
CA TRP A 38 5.48 -3.22 15.13
C TRP A 38 5.31 -4.71 14.80
N MET A 39 5.93 -5.16 13.71
CA MET A 39 5.80 -6.53 13.24
C MET A 39 7.08 -7.36 13.46
N ALA A 40 8.19 -6.73 13.87
CA ALA A 40 9.50 -7.37 14.06
C ALA A 40 10.02 -8.13 12.82
N ILE A 41 9.61 -7.69 11.63
CA ILE A 41 10.05 -8.21 10.33
C ILE A 41 10.52 -7.06 9.44
N ASP A 42 11.38 -7.36 8.47
CA ASP A 42 11.67 -6.41 7.39
C ASP A 42 10.45 -6.26 6.46
N LEU A 43 10.36 -5.12 5.77
CA LEU A 43 9.26 -4.85 4.85
C LEU A 43 9.20 -5.93 3.75
N PRO A 44 8.11 -6.72 3.65
CA PRO A 44 8.00 -7.71 2.60
C PRO A 44 7.94 -7.07 1.22
N GLN A 45 8.39 -7.79 0.21
CA GLN A 45 8.13 -7.37 -1.17
C GLN A 45 6.64 -7.45 -1.48
N PHE A 46 6.11 -6.36 -2.04
CA PHE A 46 4.75 -6.34 -2.54
C PHE A 46 4.68 -7.15 -3.84
N PRO A 47 3.67 -8.02 -4.02
CA PRO A 47 3.51 -8.77 -5.26
C PRO A 47 3.25 -7.79 -6.41
N GLU A 48 3.75 -8.09 -7.60
CA GLU A 48 3.47 -7.30 -8.81
C GLU A 48 2.09 -7.64 -9.39
N SER A 49 1.52 -8.79 -9.03
CA SER A 49 0.18 -9.22 -9.43
C SER A 49 -0.42 -10.23 -8.45
N ILE A 50 -1.76 -10.26 -8.38
CA ILE A 50 -2.53 -11.30 -7.69
C ILE A 50 -3.64 -11.77 -8.65
N PRO A 51 -3.87 -13.09 -8.81
CA PRO A 51 -4.93 -13.60 -9.69
C PRO A 51 -6.28 -12.94 -9.41
N ASN A 52 -6.93 -12.45 -10.47
CA ASN A 52 -8.25 -11.79 -10.44
C ASN A 52 -8.33 -10.45 -9.68
N ILE A 53 -7.20 -9.83 -9.29
CA ILE A 53 -7.16 -8.51 -8.66
C ILE A 53 -6.44 -7.53 -9.58
N PRO A 54 -7.13 -6.53 -10.16
CA PRO A 54 -6.47 -5.47 -10.93
C PRO A 54 -5.76 -4.49 -10.00
N PHE A 55 -4.47 -4.24 -10.27
CA PHE A 55 -3.65 -3.30 -9.49
C PHE A 55 -3.72 -1.87 -10.04
N ALA A 56 -4.19 -1.72 -11.28
CA ALA A 56 -4.50 -0.43 -11.88
C ALA A 56 -5.98 -0.12 -11.70
N VAL A 57 -6.28 1.11 -11.29
CA VAL A 57 -7.62 1.68 -11.33
C VAL A 57 -8.06 1.74 -12.80
N LYS A 58 -9.22 1.18 -13.13
CA LYS A 58 -9.84 1.33 -14.46
C LYS A 58 -10.47 2.72 -14.61
#